data_AF-A0A3M8FYE9-F1
#
_entry.id   AF-A0A3M8FYE9-F1
#
_cell.length_a   1.000
_cell.length_b   1.000
_cell.length_c   1.000
_cell.angle_alpha   90.00
_cell.angle_beta   90.00
_cell.angle_gamma   90.00
#
_symmetry.space_group_name_H-M   'P 1'
#
loop_
_entity.id
_entity.type
_entity.pdbx_description
1 polymer ?
#
loop_
_entity_poly.entity_id
_entity_poly.type
_entity_poly.pdbx_seq_one_letter_code
_entity_poly.pdbx_strand_id
1 'polypeptide(L)' 'MHYPRRTSTIKKKRSQGFRARMRTKSGRKIINGRRRIGRRISMKR' A
#
# COMPACT_ATOMS: atom_id res chain seq x y z
N MET A 1 1.39 -10.86 -23.03
CA MET A 1 1.95 -10.88 -21.66
C MET A 1 1.35 -12.05 -20.89
N HIS A 2 2.17 -12.99 -20.43
CA HIS A 2 1.73 -14.21 -19.75
C HIS A 2 1.08 -13.97 -18.36
N TYR A 3 1.38 -12.84 -17.71
CA TYR A 3 0.70 -12.44 -16.46
C TYR A 3 0.06 -11.05 -16.57
N PRO A 4 -1.27 -10.97 -16.63
CA PRO A 4 -1.96 -9.68 -16.69
C PRO A 4 -1.74 -8.92 -15.37
N ARG A 5 -1.14 -7.73 -15.46
CA ARG A 5 -1.05 -6.82 -14.31
C ARG A 5 -2.39 -6.13 -14.13
N ARG A 6 -2.87 -6.06 -12.88
CA ARG A 6 -4.09 -5.31 -12.56
C ARG A 6 -3.84 -3.81 -12.75
N THR A 7 -4.56 -3.20 -13.67
CA THR A 7 -4.42 -1.77 -14.05
C THR A 7 -5.32 -0.84 -13.21
N SER A 8 -6.40 -1.35 -12.63
CA SER A 8 -7.38 -0.52 -11.90
C SER A 8 -6.77 0.17 -10.67
N THR A 9 -6.67 1.50 -10.75
CA THR A 9 -6.19 2.38 -9.68
C THR A 9 -7.14 2.38 -8.47
N ILE A 10 -8.45 2.26 -8.70
CA ILE A 10 -9.48 2.16 -7.65
C ILE A 10 -9.26 0.90 -6.81
N LYS A 11 -9.14 -0.28 -7.46
CA LYS A 11 -8.88 -1.55 -6.76
C LYS A 11 -7.55 -1.53 -6.03
N LYS A 12 -6.51 -0.90 -6.60
CA LYS A 12 -5.20 -0.70 -5.94
C LYS A 12 -5.33 0.14 -4.67
N LYS A 13 -6.03 1.28 -4.71
CA LYS A 13 -6.24 2.15 -3.54
C LYS A 13 -7.05 1.44 -2.45
N ARG A 14 -8.13 0.72 -2.82
CA ARG A 14 -8.97 -0.02 -1.86
C ARG A 14 -8.23 -1.18 -1.18
N SER A 15 -7.34 -1.87 -1.88
CA SER A 15 -6.62 -3.03 -1.34
C SER A 15 -5.33 -2.66 -0.60
N GLN A 16 -4.55 -1.69 -1.12
CA GLN A 16 -3.20 -1.42 -0.62
C GLN A 16 -2.99 0.01 -0.12
N GLY A 17 -3.97 0.89 -0.29
CA GLY A 17 -3.86 2.29 0.10
C GLY A 17 -3.72 2.49 1.61
N PHE A 18 -3.33 3.70 2.00
CA PHE A 18 -3.07 4.05 3.40
C PHE A 18 -4.26 3.76 4.31
N ARG A 19 -5.47 4.18 3.92
CA ARG A 19 -6.70 3.93 4.68
C ARG A 19 -6.96 2.44 4.90
N ALA A 20 -6.71 1.61 3.89
CA ALA A 20 -6.86 0.16 4.00
C ALA A 20 -5.87 -0.44 5.01
N ARG A 21 -4.62 0.06 5.05
CA ARG A 21 -3.61 -0.34 6.03
C ARG A 21 -3.95 0.12 7.45
N MET A 22 -4.56 1.29 7.61
CA MET A 22 -4.90 1.80 8.94
C MET A 22 -6.08 1.06 9.58
N ARG A 23 -6.98 0.47 8.78
CA ARG A 23 -8.16 -0.26 9.26
C ARG A 23 -7.82 -1.44 10.16
N THR A 24 -6.75 -2.18 9.89
CA THR A 24 -6.41 -3.42 10.63
C THR A 24 -5.16 -3.27 11.48
N LYS A 25 -5.07 -4.07 12.56
CA LYS A 25 -3.87 -4.11 13.43
C LYS A 25 -2.62 -4.54 12.65
N SER A 26 -2.74 -5.55 11.79
CA SER A 26 -1.64 -6.02 10.93
C SER A 26 -1.19 -4.96 9.93
N GLY A 27 -2.13 -4.21 9.33
CA GLY A 27 -1.81 -3.12 8.42
C GLY A 27 -1.04 -1.99 9.11
N ARG A 28 -1.41 -1.62 10.35
CA ARG A 28 -0.65 -0.66 11.17
C ARG A 28 0.76 -1.16 11.48
N LYS A 29 0.94 -2.45 11.81
CA LYS A 29 2.26 -3.05 12.01
C LYS A 29 3.16 -2.91 10.77
N ILE A 30 2.62 -3.15 9.58
CA ILE A 30 3.37 -3.00 8.30
C ILE A 30 3.85 -1.55 8.12
N ILE A 31 2.99 -0.56 8.38
CA ILE A 31 3.36 0.85 8.26
C ILE A 31 4.45 1.22 9.26
N ASN A 32 4.33 0.77 10.51
CA ASN A 32 5.35 1.04 11.54
C ASN A 32 6.70 0.41 11.19
N GLY A 33 6.71 -0.82 10.65
CA GLY A 33 7.94 -1.45 10.16
C GLY A 33 8.59 -0.67 9.01
N ARG A 34 7.78 -0.18 8.05
CA ARG A 34 8.27 0.66 6.94
C ARG A 34 8.82 2.00 7.42
N ARG A 35 8.22 2.59 8.45
CA ARG A 35 8.71 3.83 9.08
C ARG A 35 10.05 3.62 9.78
N ARG A 36 10.21 2.51 10.50
CA ARG A 36 11.46 2.17 11.20
C ARG A 36 12.66 2.11 10.25
N ILE A 37 12.48 1.51 9.07
CA ILE A 37 13.53 1.43 8.05
C ILE A 37 13.66 2.72 7.20
N GLY A 38 12.89 3.78 7.51
CA GLY A 38 12.94 5.04 6.75
C GLY A 38 12.37 4.96 5.33
N ARG A 39 11.48 4.00 5.03
CA ARG A 39 10.99 3.81 3.65
C ARG A 39 10.13 4.98 3.18
N ARG A 40 10.69 5.81 2.29
CA ARG A 40 10.02 6.95 1.68
C ARG A 40 9.00 6.47 0.63
N ILE A 41 7.81 7.06 0.68
CA ILE A 41 6.79 6.83 -0.36
C ILE A 41 7.10 7.78 -1.51
N SER A 42 7.27 7.23 -2.72
CA SER A 42 7.26 8.05 -3.93
C SER A 42 5.84 8.59 -4.13
N MET A 43 5.61 9.85 -3.75
CA MET A 43 4.40 10.55 -4.10
C MET A 43 4.46 10.87 -5.60
N LYS A 44 3.93 9.98 -6.44
CA LYS A 44 3.42 10.43 -7.74
C LYS A 44 2.08 11.12 -7.46
N ARG A 45 2.02 12.42 -7.76
CA ARG A 45 0.81 13.23 -7.71
C ARG A 45 -0.30 12.55 -8.53
#